data_AF-A0A951L0R6-F1
#
_entry.id   AF-A0A951L0R6-F1
#
_cell.length_a   1.000
_cell.length_b   1.000
_cell.length_c   1.000
_cell.angle_alpha   90.00
_cell.angle_beta   90.00
_cell.angle_gamma   90.00
#
_symmetry.space_group_name_H-M   'P 1'
#
loop_
_entity.id
_entity.type
_entity.pdbx_description
1 polymer ?
#
loop_
_entity_poly.entity_id
_entity_poly.type
_entity_poly.pdbx_seq_one_letter_code
_entity_poly.pdbx_strand_id
1 'polypeptide(L)' 'MTEKLTLSELLLADPRDPGCRAGLEVIDRYVELELVGKDPAEGFPGLAAHLRACSACRLDHDGILQAARAEA' A
#
# COMPACT_ATOMS: atom_id res chain seq x y z
N MET A 1 -20.24 -28.23 -13.49
CA MET A 1 -19.26 -27.54 -14.36
C MET A 1 -18.39 -26.73 -13.44
N THR A 2 -17.12 -27.08 -13.28
CA THR A 2 -16.21 -26.35 -12.39
C THR A 2 -15.77 -25.10 -13.12
N GLU A 3 -16.24 -23.95 -12.67
CA GLU A 3 -15.88 -22.67 -13.24
C GLU A 3 -14.37 -22.46 -13.02
N LYS A 4 -13.63 -22.18 -14.09
CA LYS A 4 -12.18 -21.99 -14.03
C LYS A 4 -11.91 -20.60 -13.47
N LEU A 5 -11.60 -20.54 -12.18
CA LEU A 5 -11.02 -19.35 -11.56
C LEU A 5 -9.66 -19.05 -12.18
N THR A 6 -9.37 -17.76 -12.36
CA THR A 6 -8.04 -17.27 -12.73
C THR A 6 -7.09 -17.37 -11.53
N LEU A 7 -5.79 -17.39 -11.80
CA LEU A 7 -4.79 -17.46 -10.73
C LEU A 7 -4.88 -16.26 -9.77
N SER A 8 -5.18 -15.06 -10.28
CA SER A 8 -5.37 -13.87 -9.45
C SER A 8 -6.57 -13.98 -8.51
N GLU A 9 -7.68 -14.57 -8.99
CA GLU A 9 -8.86 -14.84 -8.15
C GLU A 9 -8.57 -15.88 -7.08
N LEU A 10 -7.81 -16.93 -7.41
CA LEU A 10 -7.37 -17.95 -6.44
C LEU A 10 -6.45 -17.38 -5.36
N LEU A 11 -5.57 -16.45 -5.74
CA LEU A 11 -4.63 -15.80 -4.82
C LEU A 11 -5.22 -14.60 -4.09
N LEU A 12 -6.46 -14.20 -4.42
CA LEU A 12 -7.11 -12.98 -3.94
C LEU A 12 -6.22 -11.73 -4.09
N ALA A 13 -5.37 -11.72 -5.11
CA ALA A 13 -4.44 -10.62 -5.36
C ALA A 13 -5.21 -9.45 -5.99
N ASP A 14 -5.21 -8.30 -5.34
CA ASP A 14 -5.75 -7.07 -5.93
C ASP A 14 -4.88 -6.74 -7.17
N PRO A 15 -5.45 -6.66 -8.38
CA PRO A 15 -4.67 -6.42 -9.60
C PRO A 15 -3.98 -5.04 -9.60
N ARG A 16 -4.34 -4.15 -8.67
CA ARG A 16 -3.69 -2.85 -8.49
C ARG A 16 -2.45 -2.95 -7.60
N ASP A 17 -2.29 -4.02 -6.82
CA ASP A 17 -1.16 -4.21 -5.91
C ASP A 17 0.14 -4.39 -6.72
N PRO A 18 1.09 -3.44 -6.63
CA PRO A 18 2.33 -3.49 -7.38
C PRO A 18 3.41 -4.36 -6.71
N GLY A 19 3.15 -4.87 -5.50
CA GLY A 19 4.08 -5.63 -4.68
C GLY A 19 5.07 -4.76 -3.87
N CYS A 20 5.83 -5.42 -2.99
CA CYS A 20 6.63 -4.75 -1.97
C CYS A 20 7.64 -3.73 -2.53
N ARG A 21 8.40 -4.11 -3.57
CA ARG A 21 9.47 -3.24 -4.10
C ARG A 21 8.91 -1.93 -4.66
N ALA A 22 7.91 -2.02 -5.53
CA ALA A 22 7.28 -0.84 -6.11
C ALA A 22 6.51 -0.03 -5.06
N GLY A 23 5.95 -0.68 -4.03
CA GLY A 23 5.32 0.00 -2.91
C GLY A 23 6.32 0.84 -2.09
N LEU A 24 7.47 0.27 -1.76
CA LEU A 24 8.53 0.96 -1.00
C LEU A 24 9.16 2.15 -1.75
N GLU A 25 9.17 2.13 -3.08
CA GLU A 25 9.69 3.23 -3.91
C GLU A 25 8.86 4.52 -3.80
N VAL A 26 7.61 4.45 -3.32
CA VAL A 26 6.68 5.60 -3.27
C VAL A 26 6.04 5.81 -1.89
N ILE A 27 6.48 5.05 -0.88
CA ILE A 27 5.88 5.03 0.46
C ILE A 27 6.10 6.34 1.23
N ASP A 28 7.20 7.03 0.95
CA ASP A 28 7.54 8.35 1.47
C ASP A 28 6.50 9.39 1.04
N ARG A 29 6.19 9.46 -0.26
CA ARG A 29 5.18 10.36 -0.80
C ARG A 29 3.77 10.04 -0.29
N TYR A 30 3.47 8.76 -0.09
CA TYR A 30 2.20 8.34 0.51
C TYR A 30 2.05 8.95 1.91
N VAL A 31 3.08 8.85 2.75
CA VAL A 31 3.13 9.45 4.10
C VAL A 31 3.06 10.98 4.05
N GLU A 32 3.77 11.63 3.12
CA GLU A 32 3.70 13.09 2.95
C GLU A 32 2.27 13.60 2.73
N LEU A 33 1.47 12.88 1.93
CA LEU A 33 0.07 13.21 1.70
C LEU A 33 -0.79 13.05 2.97
N GLU A 34 -0.56 11.99 3.75
CA GLU A 34 -1.23 11.81 5.04
C GLU A 34 -0.91 12.91 6.04
N LEU A 35 0.35 13.36 6.09
CA LEU A 35 0.79 14.44 6.97
C LEU A 35 0.10 15.77 6.68
N VAL A 36 -0.19 16.06 5.42
CA VAL A 36 -0.94 17.26 5.03
C VAL A 36 -2.46 17.06 5.05
N GLY A 37 -2.93 15.94 5.64
CA GLY A 37 -4.35 15.63 5.82
C GLY A 37 -5.10 15.28 4.53
N LYS A 38 -4.40 14.89 3.47
CA LYS A 38 -5.01 14.38 2.23
C LYS A 38 -5.20 12.88 2.31
N ASP A 39 -6.10 12.35 1.46
CA ASP A 39 -6.21 10.91 1.26
C ASP A 39 -5.15 10.43 0.25
N PRO A 40 -4.09 9.74 0.70
CA PRO A 40 -3.07 9.22 -0.21
C PRO A 40 -3.60 8.09 -1.12
N ALA A 41 -4.70 7.41 -0.76
CA ALA A 41 -5.25 6.31 -1.55
C ALA A 41 -5.85 6.78 -2.89
N GLU A 42 -6.24 8.05 -2.99
CA GLU A 42 -6.68 8.65 -4.26
C GLU A 42 -5.51 8.80 -5.25
N GLY A 43 -4.33 9.16 -4.77
CA GLY A 43 -3.11 9.31 -5.60
C GLY A 43 -2.34 8.00 -5.81
N PHE A 44 -2.43 7.08 -4.85
CA PHE A 44 -1.67 5.83 -4.81
C PHE A 44 -2.56 4.62 -4.53
N PRO A 45 -3.56 4.33 -5.38
CA PRO A 45 -4.51 3.24 -5.15
C PRO A 45 -3.81 1.86 -5.08
N GLY A 46 -2.70 1.69 -5.81
CA GLY A 46 -1.91 0.46 -5.78
C GLY A 46 -1.15 0.24 -4.48
N LEU A 47 -0.49 1.28 -3.94
CA LEU A 47 0.15 1.18 -2.63
C LEU A 47 -0.89 1.00 -1.52
N ALA A 48 -2.04 1.67 -1.60
CA ALA A 48 -3.14 1.44 -0.66
C ALA A 48 -3.63 -0.01 -0.69
N ALA A 49 -3.70 -0.65 -1.88
CA ALA A 49 -3.98 -2.08 -1.99
C ALA A 49 -2.90 -2.93 -1.34
N HIS A 50 -1.63 -2.63 -1.60
CA HIS A 50 -0.51 -3.36 -1.03
C HIS A 50 -0.45 -3.29 0.49
N LEU A 51 -0.60 -2.11 1.09
CA LEU A 51 -0.58 -1.95 2.55
C LEU A 51 -1.71 -2.74 3.23
N ARG A 52 -2.84 -2.96 2.56
CA ARG A 52 -3.91 -3.85 3.05
C ARG A 52 -3.52 -5.34 3.01
N ALA A 53 -2.70 -5.74 2.04
CA ALA A 53 -2.31 -7.14 1.83
C ALA A 53 -1.02 -7.54 2.57
N CYS A 54 -0.07 -6.63 2.75
CA CYS A 54 1.28 -6.91 3.26
C CYS A 54 1.51 -6.26 4.64
N SER A 55 1.60 -7.08 5.69
CA SER A 55 1.84 -6.60 7.05
C SER A 55 3.23 -5.98 7.24
N ALA A 56 4.24 -6.49 6.53
CA ALA A 56 5.60 -5.95 6.61
C ALA A 56 5.66 -4.51 6.08
N CYS A 57 5.13 -4.26 4.88
CA CYS A 57 5.09 -2.91 4.32
C CYS A 57 4.18 -1.96 5.12
N ARG A 58 3.15 -2.47 5.81
CA ARG A 58 2.37 -1.68 6.77
C ARG A 58 3.19 -1.26 7.99
N LEU A 59 4.04 -2.14 8.52
CA LEU A 59 4.95 -1.78 9.62
C LEU A 59 5.95 -0.71 9.17
N ASP A 60 6.50 -0.83 7.96
CA ASP A 60 7.39 0.18 7.40
C ASP A 60 6.68 1.54 7.24
N HIS A 61 5.46 1.52 6.67
CA HIS A 61 4.60 2.70 6.56
C HIS A 61 4.38 3.38 7.90
N ASP A 62 3.93 2.62 8.91
CA ASP A 62 3.61 3.15 10.23
C ASP A 62 4.87 3.71 10.90
N GLY A 63 6.02 3.04 10.77
CA GLY A 63 7.30 3.51 11.27
C GLY A 63 7.72 4.85 10.66
N ILE A 64 7.62 4.99 9.34
CA ILE A 64 7.94 6.23 8.62
C ILE A 64 6.98 7.35 9.05
N LEU A 65 5.67 7.08 9.12
CA LEU A 65 4.67 8.06 9.53
C LEU A 65 4.91 8.56 10.97
N GLN A 66 5.24 7.66 11.90
CA GLN A 66 5.57 8.06 13.28
C GLN A 66 6.84 8.90 13.33
N ALA A 67 7.90 8.50 12.60
CA ALA A 67 9.15 9.25 12.55
C ALA A 67 8.93 10.66 12.00
N ALA A 68 8.22 10.79 10.87
CA ALA A 68 7.95 12.07 10.24
C ALA A 68 7.08 12.99 11.10
N ARG A 69 6.14 12.45 11.90
CA ARG A 69 5.37 13.23 12.89
C ARG A 69 6.20 13.71 14.08
N ALA A 70 7.22 12.96 14.47
CA ALA A 70 8.09 13.34 15.59
C ALA A 70 9.06 14.46 15.22
N GLU A 71 9.33 14.67 13.92
CA GLU A 71 10.18 15.74 13.40
C GLU A 71 9.42 17.06 13.11
N ALA A 72 8.09 17.01 13.06
CA ALA A 72 7.21 18.15 12.76
C ALA A 72 6.84 18.96 14.02
#